data_AF-A0A3B0Y6M6-F1
#
_entry.id   AF-A0A3B0Y6M6-F1
#
_cell.length_a   1.000
_cell.length_b   1.000
_cell.length_c   1.000
_cell.angle_alpha   90.00
_cell.angle_beta   90.00
_cell.angle_gamma   90.00
#
_symmetry.space_group_name_H-M   'P 1'
#
loop_
_entity.id
_entity.type
_entity.pdbx_description
1 polymer ?
#
loop_
_entity_poly.entity_id
_entity_poly.type
_entity_poly.pdbx_seq_one_letter_code
_entity_poly.pdbx_strand_id
1 'polypeptide(L)' 'MCCYNHGQSMSDMKKEVVLTVRVDSETDDIIRSLAKKDERTIAWITRKLITEALEARKLLKSEGKK' A
#
# COMPACT_ATOMS: atom_id res chain seq x y z
N MET A 1 17.35 -32.41 -1.02
CA MET A 1 18.74 -31.94 -0.89
C MET A 1 18.83 -30.57 -1.52
N CYS A 2 19.37 -29.60 -0.79
CA CYS A 2 19.47 -28.16 -1.05
C CYS A 2 19.96 -27.82 -2.48
N CYS A 3 19.58 -26.68 -3.08
CA CYS A 3 20.20 -25.40 -2.76
C CYS A 3 19.19 -24.26 -2.57
N TYR A 4 19.07 -23.82 -1.32
CA TYR A 4 18.74 -22.43 -0.98
C TYR A 4 19.79 -21.54 -1.63
N ASN A 5 19.40 -20.75 -2.65
CA ASN A 5 20.28 -19.74 -3.18
C ASN A 5 20.42 -18.61 -2.15
N HIS A 6 21.54 -18.72 -1.43
CA HIS A 6 22.57 -17.71 -1.26
C HIS A 6 22.11 -16.25 -1.36
N GLY A 7 22.40 -15.51 -0.28
CA GLY A 7 21.92 -14.16 -0.03
C GLY A 7 22.04 -13.19 -1.20
N GLN A 8 20.93 -12.51 -1.46
CA GLN A 8 20.93 -11.17 -2.02
C GLN A 8 20.52 -10.21 -0.90
N SER A 9 21.51 -9.59 -0.27
CA SER A 9 21.35 -8.26 0.30
C SER A 9 21.18 -7.32 -0.88
N MET A 10 20.01 -6.67 -1.00
CA MET A 10 19.70 -5.72 -2.05
C MET A 10 18.94 -4.54 -1.41
N SER A 11 19.71 -3.66 -0.78
CA SER A 11 19.28 -2.31 -0.46
C SER A 11 18.89 -1.60 -1.77
N ASP A 12 17.74 -0.93 -1.75
CA ASP A 12 17.37 0.15 -2.66
C ASP A 12 17.02 -0.18 -4.12
N MET A 13 16.15 -1.18 -4.33
CA MET A 13 15.16 -1.04 -5.40
C MET A 13 13.79 -0.87 -4.74
N LYS A 14 13.26 0.36 -4.71
CA LYS A 14 11.83 0.57 -4.46
C LYS A 14 11.11 -0.20 -5.56
N LYS A 15 10.66 -1.42 -5.25
CA LYS A 15 9.80 -2.17 -6.15
C LYS A 15 8.50 -1.37 -6.20
N GLU A 16 8.37 -0.55 -7.22
CA GLU A 16 7.11 0.12 -7.51
C GLU A 16 6.11 -0.96 -7.89
N VAL A 17 5.25 -1.33 -6.94
CA VAL A 17 4.15 -2.25 -7.16
C VAL A 17 2.97 -1.41 -7.62
N VAL A 18 2.58 -1.55 -8.88
CA VAL A 18 1.38 -0.90 -9.42
C VAL A 18 0.17 -1.77 -9.07
N LEU A 19 -0.79 -1.19 -8.34
CA LEU A 19 -2.04 -1.82 -7.99
C LEU A 19 -3.18 -1.19 -8.80
N THR A 20 -3.93 -2.01 -9.53
CA THR A 20 -5.20 -1.60 -10.15
C THR A 20 -6.36 -2.21 -9.36
N VAL A 21 -7.25 -1.36 -8.83
CA VAL A 21 -8.42 -1.77 -8.05
C VAL A 21 -9.68 -1.39 -8.81
N ARG A 22 -10.64 -2.31 -8.89
CA ARG A 22 -11.98 -2.00 -9.37
C ARG A 22 -12.85 -1.69 -8.16
N VAL A 23 -13.48 -0.53 -8.18
CA VAL A 23 -14.44 -0.08 -7.18
C VAL A 23 -15.72 0.33 -7.91
N ASP A 24 -16.83 0.36 -7.18
CA ASP A 24 -18.06 0.95 -7.70
C ASP A 24 -17.92 2.48 -7.84
N SER A 25 -18.86 3.09 -8.55
CA SER A 25 -18.85 4.52 -8.84
C SER A 25 -18.95 5.39 -7.59
N GLU A 26 -19.77 5.01 -6.60
CA GLU A 26 -19.94 5.77 -5.36
C GLU A 26 -18.61 5.83 -4.58
N THR A 27 -17.91 4.69 -4.49
CA THR A 27 -16.59 4.62 -3.87
C THR A 27 -15.54 5.47 -4.61
N ASP A 28 -15.52 5.48 -5.94
CA ASP A 28 -14.61 6.33 -6.73
C ASP A 28 -14.85 7.82 -6.47
N ASP A 29 -16.12 8.26 -6.48
CA ASP A 29 -16.51 9.64 -6.20
C ASP A 29 -16.09 10.11 -4.80
N ILE A 30 -16.25 9.25 -3.78
CA ILE A 30 -15.82 9.53 -2.41
C ILE A 30 -14.29 9.69 -2.36
N ILE A 31 -13.53 8.77 -2.93
CA ILE A 31 -12.06 8.82 -2.92
C ILE A 31 -11.55 10.09 -3.62
N ARG A 32 -12.13 10.45 -4.77
CA ARG A 32 -11.77 11.68 -5.50
C ARG A 32 -12.10 12.94 -4.70
N SER A 33 -13.25 12.96 -4.04
CA SER A 33 -13.68 14.08 -3.20
C SER A 33 -12.74 14.28 -2.00
N LEU A 34 -12.31 13.20 -1.36
CA LEU A 34 -11.30 13.24 -0.29
C LEU A 34 -9.96 13.76 -0.80
N ALA A 35 -9.49 13.25 -1.94
CA ALA A 35 -8.24 13.71 -2.56
C ALA A 35 -8.25 15.22 -2.84
N LYS A 36 -9.38 15.74 -3.36
CA LYS A 36 -9.55 17.18 -3.60
C LYS A 36 -9.57 17.98 -2.31
N LYS A 37 -10.25 17.49 -1.28
CA LYS A 37 -10.39 18.17 0.02
C LYS A 37 -9.06 18.28 0.77
N ASP A 38 -8.24 17.22 0.72
CA ASP A 38 -6.95 17.16 1.41
C ASP A 38 -5.78 17.69 0.56
N GLU A 39 -6.03 18.16 -0.67
CA GLU A 39 -5.02 18.57 -1.64
C GLU A 39 -3.95 17.48 -1.88
N ARG A 40 -4.38 16.21 -1.90
CA ARG A 40 -3.52 15.04 -2.08
C ARG A 40 -3.86 14.27 -3.34
N THR A 41 -2.94 13.42 -3.77
CA THR A 41 -3.18 12.51 -4.90
C THR A 41 -4.14 11.40 -4.49
N ILE A 42 -4.94 10.92 -5.45
CA ILE A 42 -5.82 9.74 -5.29
C ILE A 42 -5.01 8.53 -4.78
N ALA A 43 -3.80 8.34 -5.31
CA ALA A 43 -2.90 7.28 -4.88
C ALA A 43 -2.52 7.39 -3.39
N TRP A 44 -2.25 8.61 -2.89
CA TRP A 44 -1.91 8.83 -1.49
C TRP A 44 -3.10 8.55 -0.57
N ILE A 45 -4.29 9.04 -0.92
CA ILE A 45 -5.53 8.77 -0.17
C ILE A 45 -5.83 7.27 -0.14
N THR A 46 -5.77 6.62 -1.31
CA THR A 46 -6.01 5.17 -1.43
C THR A 46 -5.01 4.37 -0.58
N ARG A 47 -3.72 4.74 -0.62
CA ARG A 47 -2.70 4.13 0.23
C ARG A 47 -3.02 4.30 1.72
N LYS A 48 -3.45 5.49 2.13
CA LYS A 48 -3.79 5.78 3.52
C LYS A 48 -4.97 4.94 3.99
N LEU A 49 -6.06 4.90 3.22
CA LEU A 49 -7.24 4.08 3.50
C LEU A 49 -6.91 2.59 3.60
N ILE A 50 -6.09 2.06 2.68
CA ILE A 50 -5.63 0.67 2.73
C ILE A 50 -4.79 0.41 3.98
N THR A 51 -3.87 1.33 4.32
CA THR A 51 -3.03 1.23 5.52
C THR A 51 -3.90 1.18 6.78
N GLU A 52 -4.81 2.14 6.95
CA GLU A 52 -5.70 2.21 8.10
C GLU A 52 -6.59 0.95 8.23
N ALA A 53 -7.09 0.43 7.10
CA ALA A 53 -7.87 -0.81 7.09
C ALA A 53 -7.02 -2.04 7.50
N LEU A 54 -5.75 -2.09 7.12
CA LEU A 54 -4.82 -3.15 7.52
C LEU A 54 -4.42 -3.02 9.00
N GLU A 55 -4.23 -1.81 9.51
CA GLU A 55 -3.97 -1.53 10.94
C GLU A 55 -5.16 -1.94 11.81
N ALA A 56 -6.37 -1.56 11.42
CA ALA A 56 -7.60 -1.94 12.10
C ALA A 56 -7.76 -3.48 12.20
N ARG A 57 -7.25 -4.20 11.20
CA ARG A 57 -7.24 -5.67 11.17
C ARG A 57 -6.02 -6.29 11.86
N LYS A 58 -5.09 -5.49 12.39
CA LYS A 58 -3.80 -5.92 12.97
C LYS A 58 -2.95 -6.75 12.00
N LEU A 59 -3.11 -6.51 10.69
CA LEU A 59 -2.41 -7.23 9.62
C LEU A 59 -1.15 -6.50 9.15
N LEU A 60 -1.00 -5.23 9.50
CA LEU A 60 0.29 -4.57 9.47
C LEU A 60 1.15 -5.17 10.57
N LYS A 61 1.97 -6.17 10.20
CA LYS A 61 3.16 -6.46 11.00
C LYS A 61 3.91 -5.14 11.10
N SER A 62 4.14 -4.67 12.32
CA SER A 62 5.22 -3.73 12.57
C SER A 62 6.42 -4.31 11.84
N GLU A 63 6.99 -3.58 10.88
CA GLU A 63 8.30 -3.95 10.38
C GLU A 63 9.16 -4.13 11.62
N GLY A 64 9.55 -5.38 11.87
CA GLY A 64 10.33 -5.71 13.03
C GLY A 64 11.55 -4.82 12.97
N LYS A 65 11.64 -3.88 13.91
CA LYS A 65 12.93 -3.31 14.31
C LYS A 65 13.83 -4.51 14.54
N LYS A 66 14.75 -4.72 13.62
CA LYS A 66 15.88 -5.63 13.76
C LYS A 66 17.10 -4.78 14.03
#